data_AF-A0A2V7I2G7-F1
#
_entry.id   AF-A0A2V7I2G7-F1
#
_cell.length_a   1.000
_cell.length_b   1.000
_cell.length_c   1.000
_cell.angle_alpha   90.00
_cell.angle_beta   90.00
_cell.angle_gamma   90.00
#
_symmetry.space_group_name_H-M   'P 1'
#
loop_
_entity.id
_entity.type
_entity.pdbx_description
1 polymer ?
#
loop_
_entity_poly.entity_id
_entity_poly.type
_entity_poly.pdbx_seq_one_letter_code
_entity_poly.pdbx_strand_id
1 'polypeptide(L)'
;MTADPVQPPFPGFDLPGFIGMMSRFVQGPEQAMRVYRELLGLEGGSREKSVDFMAQLARGSGLDARPLFEVVLRWGPSDTARVAAAAYLAAEGREDSVLEALESLQPPLLTMTLLNGLVDALATRPATPARVQRLLAFGRRFEDDARYTTLLLGNFSGRDVKRAIRRAIAESLLRRDAPDAAEWPRG
;
A
#
# COMPACT_ATOMS: atom_id res chain seq x y z
N MET A 1 -18.90 -29.75 -20.94
CA MET A 1 -19.05 -28.84 -19.80
C MET A 1 -17.96 -27.80 -19.92
N THR A 2 -18.27 -26.64 -20.48
CA THR A 2 -17.38 -25.48 -20.49
C THR A 2 -17.30 -24.96 -19.06
N ALA A 3 -16.12 -25.00 -18.45
CA ALA A 3 -15.91 -24.41 -17.14
C ALA A 3 -16.28 -22.92 -17.23
N ASP A 4 -17.24 -22.48 -16.43
CA ASP A 4 -17.55 -21.06 -16.31
C ASP A 4 -16.26 -20.30 -15.98
N PRO A 5 -15.98 -19.17 -16.67
CA PRO A 5 -14.83 -18.36 -16.32
C PRO A 5 -15.04 -17.91 -14.88
N VAL A 6 -14.19 -18.41 -13.97
CA VAL A 6 -14.11 -17.96 -12.59
C VAL A 6 -13.94 -16.45 -12.66
N GLN A 7 -15.00 -15.70 -12.38
CA GLN A 7 -14.91 -14.25 -12.29
C GLN A 7 -13.83 -13.95 -11.26
N PRO A 8 -12.83 -13.11 -11.58
CA PRO A 8 -11.83 -12.76 -10.61
C PRO A 8 -12.54 -12.17 -9.38
N PRO A 9 -12.12 -12.51 -8.15
CA PRO A 9 -12.75 -12.03 -6.92
C PRO A 9 -12.71 -10.50 -6.77
N PHE A 10 -12.03 -9.80 -7.68
CA PHE A 10 -11.91 -8.35 -7.76
C PHE A 10 -12.25 -7.88 -9.18
N PRO A 11 -13.33 -7.08 -9.36
CA PRO A 11 -13.65 -6.47 -10.64
C PRO A 11 -12.47 -5.60 -11.13
N GLY A 12 -11.95 -5.89 -12.32
CA GLY A 12 -10.85 -5.12 -12.95
C GLY A 12 -9.43 -5.67 -12.73
N PHE A 13 -9.25 -6.78 -12.00
CA PHE A 13 -7.94 -7.43 -11.83
C PHE A 13 -7.58 -8.32 -13.04
N ASP A 14 -6.50 -7.97 -13.76
CA ASP A 14 -5.95 -8.78 -14.85
C ASP A 14 -5.10 -9.95 -14.30
N LEU A 15 -5.80 -10.99 -13.85
CA LEU A 15 -5.19 -12.23 -13.37
C LEU A 15 -4.25 -12.88 -14.42
N PRO A 16 -4.60 -12.96 -15.72
CA PRO A 16 -3.69 -13.44 -16.75
C PRO A 16 -2.38 -12.65 -16.85
N GLY A 17 -2.44 -11.31 -16.81
CA GLY A 17 -1.25 -10.45 -16.82
C GLY A 17 -0.37 -10.63 -15.59
N PHE A 18 -0.98 -10.71 -14.40
CA PHE A 18 -0.28 -10.98 -13.15
C PHE A 18 0.43 -12.34 -13.16
N ILE A 19 -0.26 -13.41 -13.58
CA ILE A 19 0.32 -14.76 -13.64
C ILE A 19 1.44 -14.82 -14.69
N GLY A 20 1.26 -14.20 -15.86
CA GLY A 20 2.30 -14.15 -16.89
C GLY A 20 3.54 -13.34 -16.48
N MET A 21 3.38 -12.33 -15.62
CA MET A 21 4.49 -11.61 -15.01
C MET A 21 5.17 -12.49 -13.95
N MET A 22 4.43 -13.00 -12.98
CA MET A 22 4.97 -13.81 -11.89
C MET A 22 5.65 -15.08 -12.39
N SER A 23 5.13 -15.74 -13.43
CA SER A 23 5.75 -16.93 -14.04
C SER A 23 7.15 -16.68 -14.60
N ARG A 24 7.53 -15.42 -14.83
CA ARG A 24 8.90 -15.03 -15.23
C ARG A 24 9.83 -14.82 -14.03
N PHE A 25 9.25 -14.52 -12.86
CA PHE A 25 9.99 -14.27 -11.61
C PHE A 25 10.09 -15.52 -10.72
N VAL A 26 9.07 -16.38 -10.75
CA VAL A 26 9.06 -17.68 -10.10
C VAL A 26 9.10 -18.78 -11.16
N GLN A 27 9.46 -20.01 -10.80
CA GLN A 27 9.68 -21.15 -11.72
C GLN A 27 8.38 -21.66 -12.37
N GLY A 28 7.62 -20.79 -13.05
CA GLY A 28 6.42 -21.13 -13.81
C GLY A 28 5.08 -20.70 -13.20
N PRO A 29 3.97 -20.94 -13.95
CA PRO A 29 2.63 -20.45 -13.64
C PRO A 29 2.00 -21.09 -12.40
N GLU A 30 2.41 -22.31 -12.04
CA GLU A 30 1.91 -22.98 -10.83
C GLU A 30 2.44 -22.30 -9.56
N GLN A 31 3.73 -21.94 -9.56
CA GLN A 31 4.35 -21.19 -8.47
C GLN A 31 3.79 -19.76 -8.40
N ALA A 32 3.47 -19.15 -9.54
CA ALA A 32 2.83 -17.85 -9.61
C ALA A 32 1.41 -17.88 -9.01
N MET A 33 0.64 -18.94 -9.29
CA MET A 33 -0.67 -19.17 -8.69
C MET A 33 -0.59 -19.44 -7.19
N ARG A 34 0.48 -20.10 -6.72
CA ARG A 34 0.73 -20.28 -5.29
C ARG A 34 1.01 -18.94 -4.59
N VAL A 35 1.89 -18.11 -5.15
CA VAL A 35 2.14 -16.75 -4.64
C VAL A 35 0.86 -15.90 -4.66
N TYR A 36 0.05 -16.01 -5.72
CA TYR A 36 -1.27 -15.38 -5.77
C TYR A 36 -2.19 -15.85 -4.63
N ARG A 37 -2.27 -17.16 -4.37
CA ARG A 37 -3.08 -17.73 -3.29
C ARG A 37 -2.57 -17.34 -1.90
N GLU A 38 -1.26 -17.28 -1.71
CA GLU A 38 -0.62 -16.78 -0.49
C GLU A 38 -0.91 -15.28 -0.28
N LEU A 39 -0.84 -14.46 -1.34
CA LEU A 39 -1.24 -13.05 -1.31
C LEU A 39 -2.72 -12.85 -0.98
N LEU A 40 -3.58 -13.76 -1.44
CA LEU A 40 -4.98 -13.81 -1.07
C LEU A 40 -5.23 -14.38 0.34
N GLY A 41 -4.20 -14.88 1.03
CA GLY A 41 -4.28 -15.54 2.34
C GLY A 41 -5.10 -16.83 2.32
N LEU A 42 -5.20 -17.49 1.16
CA LEU A 42 -5.94 -18.74 0.98
C LEU A 42 -5.11 -19.97 1.38
N GLU A 43 -3.78 -19.85 1.40
CA GLU A 43 -2.86 -20.88 1.88
C GLU A 43 -2.06 -20.33 3.08
N GLY A 44 -2.51 -20.63 4.30
CA GLY A 44 -1.70 -20.53 5.54
C GLY A 44 -1.43 -19.14 6.13
N GLY A 45 -2.03 -18.86 7.30
CA GLY A 45 -1.42 -18.12 8.41
C GLY A 45 -0.84 -16.70 8.17
N SER A 46 -1.71 -15.74 7.83
CA SER A 46 -1.49 -14.28 7.78
C SER A 46 -0.91 -13.71 6.46
N ARG A 47 -1.76 -12.91 5.79
CA ARG A 47 -1.49 -12.14 4.56
C ARG A 47 -0.31 -11.15 4.67
N GLU A 48 0.02 -10.71 5.88
CA GLU A 48 1.17 -9.82 6.14
C GLU A 48 2.50 -10.53 5.94
N LYS A 49 2.59 -11.81 6.34
CA LYS A 49 3.81 -12.61 6.22
C LYS A 49 4.19 -12.87 4.77
N SER A 50 3.22 -12.94 3.87
CA SER A 50 3.45 -13.19 2.44
C SER A 50 4.12 -12.00 1.75
N VAL A 51 3.79 -10.76 2.12
CA VAL A 51 4.43 -9.56 1.53
C VAL A 51 5.83 -9.36 2.11
N ASP A 52 6.01 -9.60 3.41
CA ASP A 52 7.33 -9.58 4.05
C ASP A 52 8.26 -10.66 3.49
N PHE A 53 7.72 -11.86 3.22
CA PHE A 53 8.44 -12.94 2.56
C PHE A 53 8.91 -12.54 1.15
N MET A 54 8.04 -11.91 0.34
CA MET A 54 8.45 -11.39 -0.97
C MET A 54 9.52 -10.29 -0.87
N ALA A 55 9.44 -9.41 0.13
CA ALA A 55 10.45 -8.37 0.36
C ALA A 55 11.80 -8.96 0.76
N GLN A 56 11.81 -10.04 1.56
CA GLN A 56 13.03 -10.77 1.92
C GLN A 56 13.62 -11.51 0.72
N LEU A 57 12.80 -12.18 -0.09
CA LEU A 57 13.23 -12.86 -1.29
C LEU A 57 13.83 -11.91 -2.34
N ALA A 58 13.21 -10.74 -2.54
CA ALA A 58 13.72 -9.70 -3.43
C ALA A 58 15.12 -9.24 -3.01
N ARG A 59 15.31 -8.94 -1.72
CA ARG A 59 16.60 -8.51 -1.18
C ARG A 59 17.69 -9.58 -1.28
N GLY A 60 17.33 -10.86 -1.14
CA GLY A 60 18.29 -11.98 -1.22
C GLY A 60 18.68 -12.39 -2.65
N SER A 61 17.85 -12.08 -3.65
CA SER A 61 18.03 -12.55 -5.04
C SER A 61 18.70 -11.52 -5.96
N GLY A 62 18.93 -10.28 -5.50
CA GLY A 62 19.53 -9.22 -6.31
C GLY A 62 18.67 -8.75 -7.48
N LEU A 63 17.39 -9.13 -7.51
CA LEU A 63 16.43 -8.76 -8.54
C LEU A 63 15.70 -7.47 -8.16
N ASP A 64 15.43 -6.61 -9.16
CA ASP A 64 14.61 -5.42 -8.97
C ASP A 64 13.13 -5.80 -8.78
N ALA A 65 12.68 -5.83 -7.53
CA ALA A 65 11.29 -6.13 -7.18
C ALA A 65 10.38 -4.90 -7.18
N ARG A 66 10.88 -3.69 -7.46
CA ARG A 66 10.08 -2.45 -7.44
C ARG A 66 8.83 -2.55 -8.33
N PRO A 67 8.88 -3.06 -9.57
CA PRO A 67 7.69 -3.20 -10.42
C PRO A 67 6.61 -4.11 -9.80
N LEU A 68 7.02 -5.18 -9.11
CA LEU A 68 6.10 -6.08 -8.42
C LEU A 68 5.38 -5.36 -7.27
N PHE A 69 6.13 -4.64 -6.44
CA PHE A 69 5.56 -3.89 -5.33
C PHE A 69 4.69 -2.72 -5.80
N GLU A 70 4.96 -2.11 -6.96
CA GLU A 70 4.06 -1.12 -7.58
C GLU A 70 2.72 -1.75 -7.98
N VAL A 71 2.74 -2.95 -8.54
CA VAL A 71 1.52 -3.70 -8.86
C VAL A 71 0.75 -4.04 -7.59
N VAL A 72 1.42 -4.54 -6.54
CA VAL A 72 0.78 -4.86 -5.26
C VAL A 72 0.23 -3.59 -4.59
N LEU A 73 0.92 -2.46 -4.66
CA LEU A 73 0.44 -1.19 -4.11
C LEU A 73 -0.85 -0.73 -4.81
N ARG A 74 -0.92 -0.85 -6.15
CA ARG A 74 -2.07 -0.41 -6.94
C ARG A 74 -3.25 -1.38 -6.86
N TRP A 75 -2.97 -2.67 -6.88
CA TRP A 75 -3.97 -3.72 -7.12
C TRP A 75 -3.96 -4.84 -6.08
N GLY A 76 -3.23 -4.66 -4.98
CA GLY A 76 -3.14 -5.65 -3.91
C GLY A 76 -4.51 -6.00 -3.33
N PRO A 77 -4.73 -7.26 -2.96
CA PRO A 77 -6.05 -7.76 -2.57
C PRO A 77 -6.49 -7.33 -1.16
N SER A 78 -5.58 -6.77 -0.35
CA SER A 78 -5.89 -6.27 0.99
C SER A 78 -5.15 -4.97 1.27
N ASP A 79 -5.73 -4.15 2.16
CA ASP A 79 -5.10 -2.92 2.64
C ASP A 79 -3.71 -3.21 3.24
N THR A 80 -3.58 -4.28 4.02
CA THR A 80 -2.31 -4.68 4.64
C THR A 80 -1.23 -5.01 3.61
N ALA A 81 -1.57 -5.70 2.52
CA ALA A 81 -0.62 -6.03 1.47
C ALA A 81 -0.17 -4.77 0.71
N ARG A 82 -1.10 -3.86 0.44
CA ARG A 82 -0.82 -2.57 -0.19
C ARG A 82 0.05 -1.67 0.68
N VAL A 83 -0.20 -1.67 2.00
CA VAL A 83 0.60 -0.93 2.99
C VAL A 83 2.01 -1.49 3.10
N ALA A 84 2.16 -2.81 3.18
CA ALA A 84 3.48 -3.45 3.18
C ALA A 84 4.25 -3.15 1.88
N ALA A 85 3.56 -3.13 0.74
CA ALA A 85 4.16 -2.72 -0.53
C ALA A 85 4.56 -1.24 -0.56
N ALA A 86 3.75 -0.36 0.02
CA ALA A 86 4.10 1.05 0.16
C ALA A 86 5.34 1.26 1.04
N ALA A 87 5.43 0.53 2.16
CA ALA A 87 6.59 0.58 3.05
C ALA A 87 7.87 0.14 2.32
N TYR A 88 7.81 -0.94 1.53
CA TYR A 88 8.93 -1.36 0.68
C TYR A 88 9.30 -0.29 -0.36
N LEU A 89 8.33 0.24 -1.10
CA LEU A 89 8.61 1.26 -2.12
C LEU A 89 9.17 2.56 -1.53
N ALA A 90 8.68 3.00 -0.37
CA ALA A 90 9.24 4.14 0.35
C ALA A 90 10.67 3.84 0.87
N ALA A 91 10.95 2.60 1.28
CA ALA A 91 12.30 2.16 1.65
C ALA A 91 13.29 2.23 0.46
N GLU A 92 12.80 1.99 -0.76
CA GLU A 92 13.56 2.02 -2.01
C GLU A 92 13.58 3.40 -2.72
N GLY A 93 13.10 4.47 -2.06
CA GLY A 93 13.10 5.83 -2.61
C GLY A 93 12.06 6.06 -3.72
N ARG A 94 10.97 5.29 -3.72
CA ARG A 94 9.84 5.39 -4.66
C ARG A 94 8.60 5.97 -3.99
N GLU A 95 8.78 7.02 -3.18
CA GLU A 95 7.69 7.70 -2.48
C GLU A 95 6.65 8.30 -3.42
N ASP A 96 7.06 8.74 -4.62
CA ASP A 96 6.14 9.28 -5.61
C ASP A 96 5.10 8.23 -6.07
N SER A 97 5.50 6.97 -6.23
CA SER A 97 4.57 5.87 -6.54
C SER A 97 3.54 5.67 -5.42
N VAL A 98 3.96 5.83 -4.15
CA VAL A 98 3.08 5.76 -2.98
C VAL A 98 2.10 6.94 -2.94
N LEU A 99 2.58 8.15 -3.25
CA LEU A 99 1.74 9.34 -3.35
C LEU A 99 0.72 9.25 -4.49
N GLU A 100 1.12 8.79 -5.67
CA GLU A 100 0.20 8.56 -6.79
C GLU A 100 -0.88 7.53 -6.42
N ALA A 101 -0.49 6.44 -5.76
CA ALA A 101 -1.44 5.44 -5.29
C ALA A 101 -2.42 6.04 -4.29
N LEU A 102 -1.94 6.84 -3.32
CA LEU A 102 -2.80 7.53 -2.36
C LEU A 102 -3.77 8.49 -3.05
N GLU A 103 -3.29 9.31 -3.99
CA GLU A 103 -4.10 10.29 -4.71
C GLU A 103 -5.19 9.66 -5.58
N SER A 104 -4.94 8.45 -6.09
CA SER A 104 -5.93 7.67 -6.84
C SER A 104 -7.09 7.16 -5.98
N LEU A 105 -6.94 7.11 -4.66
CA LEU A 105 -7.96 6.55 -3.77
C LEU A 105 -9.12 7.52 -3.54
N GLN A 106 -10.31 6.95 -3.55
CA GLN A 106 -11.57 7.60 -3.21
C GLN A 106 -12.44 6.62 -2.41
N PRO A 107 -13.33 7.11 -1.53
CA PRO A 107 -14.42 6.29 -1.00
C PRO A 107 -15.23 5.66 -2.15
N PRO A 108 -15.64 4.39 -2.05
CA PRO A 108 -15.54 3.50 -0.88
C PRO A 108 -14.25 2.66 -0.82
N LEU A 109 -13.32 2.82 -1.78
CA LEU A 109 -12.05 2.07 -1.86
C LEU A 109 -10.99 2.56 -0.87
N LEU A 110 -11.11 3.81 -0.41
CA LEU A 110 -10.28 4.35 0.65
C LEU A 110 -10.77 3.82 2.00
N THR A 111 -9.89 3.16 2.76
CA THR A 111 -10.13 2.81 4.17
C THR A 111 -9.17 3.57 5.08
N MET A 112 -9.49 3.67 6.38
CA MET A 112 -8.56 4.27 7.34
C MET A 112 -7.30 3.43 7.53
N THR A 113 -7.38 2.10 7.42
CA THR A 113 -6.22 1.21 7.47
C THR A 113 -5.26 1.50 6.32
N LEU A 114 -5.78 1.55 5.09
CA LEU A 114 -4.99 1.87 3.91
C LEU A 114 -4.42 3.28 3.99
N LEU A 115 -5.25 4.27 4.34
CA LEU A 115 -4.80 5.65 4.49
C LEU A 115 -3.64 5.76 5.47
N ASN A 116 -3.83 5.29 6.71
CA ASN A 116 -2.84 5.38 7.77
C ASN A 116 -1.54 4.67 7.35
N GLY A 117 -1.63 3.46 6.81
CA GLY A 117 -0.43 2.74 6.41
C GLY A 117 0.33 3.39 5.25
N LEU A 118 -0.36 3.96 4.25
CA LEU A 118 0.30 4.69 3.16
C LEU A 118 0.96 5.98 3.66
N VAL A 119 0.29 6.76 4.50
CA VAL A 119 0.87 8.00 5.03
C VAL A 119 1.98 7.73 6.06
N ASP A 120 1.89 6.64 6.83
CA ASP A 120 2.94 6.21 7.75
C ASP A 120 4.19 5.76 6.98
N ALA A 121 4.04 5.01 5.89
CA ALA A 121 5.16 4.66 5.00
C ALA A 121 5.90 5.91 4.50
N LEU A 122 5.16 6.95 4.10
CA LEU A 122 5.73 8.25 3.72
C LEU A 122 6.34 9.02 4.90
N ALA A 123 5.73 8.92 6.08
CA ALA A 123 6.15 9.61 7.31
C ALA A 123 7.52 9.14 7.82
N THR A 124 7.94 7.91 7.48
CA THR A 124 9.26 7.38 7.82
C THR A 124 10.42 8.12 7.15
N ARG A 125 10.15 9.02 6.21
CA ARG A 125 11.15 9.79 5.47
C ARG A 125 11.11 11.29 5.82
N PRO A 126 12.24 12.02 5.68
CA PRO A 126 12.26 13.48 5.83
C PRO A 126 11.30 14.16 4.85
N ALA A 127 10.57 15.18 5.29
CA ALA A 127 9.60 15.92 4.48
C ALA A 127 10.24 16.63 3.29
N THR A 128 9.59 16.59 2.13
CA THR A 128 9.87 17.50 1.00
C THR A 128 8.70 18.48 0.82
N PRO A 129 8.94 19.72 0.35
CA PRO A 129 7.85 20.68 0.10
C PRO A 129 6.77 20.12 -0.84
N ALA A 130 7.18 19.43 -1.90
CA ALA A 130 6.28 18.80 -2.87
C ALA A 130 5.38 17.73 -2.21
N ARG A 131 5.96 16.84 -1.40
CA ARG A 131 5.19 15.80 -0.69
C ARG A 131 4.17 16.41 0.27
N VAL A 132 4.57 17.43 1.03
CA VAL A 132 3.66 18.12 1.96
C VAL A 132 2.49 18.76 1.21
N GLN A 133 2.74 19.44 0.09
CA GLN A 133 1.69 20.05 -0.72
C GLN A 133 0.71 19.01 -1.28
N ARG A 134 1.21 17.89 -1.81
CA ARG A 134 0.39 16.79 -2.32
C ARG A 134 -0.49 16.17 -1.23
N LEU A 135 0.07 15.90 -0.05
CA LEU A 135 -0.69 15.40 1.10
C LEU A 135 -1.77 16.38 1.57
N LEU A 136 -1.46 17.68 1.62
CA LEU A 136 -2.46 18.71 1.96
C LEU A 136 -3.57 18.80 0.90
N ALA A 137 -3.22 18.73 -0.38
CA ALA A 137 -4.18 18.74 -1.48
C ALA A 137 -5.12 17.52 -1.41
N PHE A 138 -4.57 16.34 -1.11
CA PHE A 138 -5.38 15.14 -0.88
C PHE A 138 -6.37 15.33 0.28
N GLY A 139 -5.92 15.86 1.42
CA GLY A 139 -6.77 16.10 2.59
C GLY A 139 -7.88 17.14 2.38
N ARG A 140 -7.67 18.11 1.49
CA ARG A 140 -8.69 19.13 1.13
C ARG A 140 -9.89 18.56 0.39
N ARG A 141 -9.78 17.36 -0.19
CA ARG A 141 -10.89 16.69 -0.89
C ARG A 141 -12.01 16.22 0.05
N PHE A 142 -11.76 16.20 1.36
CA PHE A 142 -12.69 15.67 2.34
C PHE A 142 -13.26 16.78 3.23
N GLU A 143 -14.58 16.92 3.23
CA GLU A 143 -15.31 17.82 4.15
C GLU A 143 -15.30 17.27 5.58
N ASP A 144 -15.13 18.14 6.58
CA ASP A 144 -14.92 17.71 7.98
C ASP A 144 -16.13 16.98 8.57
N ASP A 145 -17.33 17.43 8.24
CA ASP A 145 -18.58 16.91 8.80
C ASP A 145 -19.18 15.77 7.97
N ALA A 146 -18.61 15.48 6.80
CA ALA A 146 -19.03 14.37 5.95
C ALA A 146 -18.55 13.02 6.51
N ARG A 147 -19.44 12.01 6.46
CA ARG A 147 -19.14 10.62 6.79
C ARG A 147 -19.01 9.80 5.51
N TYR A 148 -17.96 9.02 5.41
CA TYR A 148 -17.65 8.19 4.26
C TYR A 148 -17.72 6.71 4.66
N THR A 149 -18.40 5.93 3.82
CA THR A 149 -18.54 4.49 3.99
C THR A 149 -17.54 3.76 3.10
N THR A 150 -16.96 2.69 3.63
CA THR A 150 -15.93 1.89 2.96
C THR A 150 -16.47 0.54 2.52
N LEU A 151 -15.80 -0.10 1.56
CA LEU A 151 -16.16 -1.46 1.12
C LEU A 151 -16.05 -2.52 2.23
N LEU A 152 -15.29 -2.25 3.31
CA LEU A 152 -15.09 -3.15 4.45
C LEU A 152 -15.94 -2.76 5.69
N LEU A 153 -17.05 -2.05 5.49
CA LEU A 153 -18.04 -1.67 6.51
C LEU A 153 -17.52 -0.76 7.66
N GLY A 154 -16.33 -0.18 7.51
CA GLY A 154 -15.86 0.91 8.38
C GLY A 154 -16.40 2.26 7.93
N ASN A 155 -16.75 3.14 8.89
CA ASN A 155 -17.08 4.54 8.63
C ASN A 155 -15.95 5.44 9.14
N PHE A 156 -15.62 6.49 8.39
CA PHE A 156 -14.71 7.54 8.84
C PHE A 156 -15.22 8.92 8.43
N SER A 157 -14.74 9.96 9.09
CA SER A 157 -15.04 11.35 8.76
C SER A 157 -13.91 12.02 7.98
N GLY A 158 -14.19 13.10 7.26
CA GLY A 158 -13.13 13.89 6.63
C GLY A 158 -12.14 14.47 7.64
N ARG A 159 -12.59 14.71 8.88
CA ARG A 159 -11.72 15.10 10.00
C ARG A 159 -10.67 14.04 10.32
N ASP A 160 -11.04 12.75 10.27
CA ASP A 160 -10.10 11.64 10.52
C ASP A 160 -9.01 11.59 9.44
N VAL A 161 -9.40 11.78 8.18
CA VAL A 161 -8.46 11.86 7.05
C VAL A 161 -7.46 13.00 7.24
N LYS A 162 -7.94 14.21 7.54
CA LYS A 162 -7.07 15.37 7.77
C LYS A 162 -6.17 15.18 8.99
N ARG A 163 -6.66 14.53 10.04
CA ARG A 163 -5.85 14.21 11.22
C ARG A 163 -4.70 13.28 10.88
N ALA A 164 -4.95 12.21 10.12
CA ALA A 164 -3.92 11.28 9.66
C ALA A 164 -2.85 12.00 8.82
N ILE A 165 -3.28 12.84 7.87
CA ILE A 165 -2.39 13.61 7.00
C ILE A 165 -1.53 14.59 7.80
N ARG A 166 -2.14 15.37 8.72
CA ARG A 166 -1.40 16.33 9.56
C ARG A 166 -0.36 15.62 10.43
N ARG A 167 -0.72 14.46 10.99
CA ARG A 167 0.20 13.63 11.77
C ARG A 167 1.39 13.19 10.91
N ALA A 168 1.14 12.61 9.74
CA ALA A 168 2.21 12.16 8.85
C ALA A 168 3.14 13.30 8.41
N ILE A 169 2.59 14.47 8.09
CA ILE A 169 3.38 15.68 7.78
C ILE A 169 4.24 16.07 8.97
N ALA A 170 3.67 16.14 10.18
CA ALA A 170 4.41 16.50 11.38
C ALA A 170 5.55 15.51 11.67
N GLU A 171 5.31 14.20 11.53
CA GLU A 171 6.33 13.17 11.71
C GLU A 171 7.45 13.27 10.65
N SER A 172 7.12 13.51 9.38
CA SER A 172 8.13 13.74 8.33
C SER A 172 8.92 15.04 8.54
N LEU A 173 8.28 16.11 9.03
CA LEU A 173 8.93 17.39 9.33
C LEU A 173 9.89 17.23 10.51
N LEU A 174 9.46 16.53 11.56
CA LEU A 174 10.32 16.20 12.71
C LEU A 174 11.60 15.49 12.25
N ARG A 175 11.48 14.50 11.36
CA ARG A 175 12.64 13.79 10.81
C ARG A 175 13.57 14.67 9.97
N ARG A 176 13.05 15.72 9.34
CA ARG A 176 13.85 16.67 8.55
C ARG A 176 14.56 17.69 9.45
N ASP A 177 13.81 18.26 10.39
CA ASP A 177 14.23 19.44 11.15
C ASP A 177 14.89 19.07 12.49
N ALA A 178 14.63 17.87 13.02
CA ALA A 178 15.18 17.35 14.27
C ALA A 178 15.29 15.80 14.24
N PRO A 179 16.18 15.22 13.42
CA PRO A 179 16.31 13.76 13.25
C PRO A 179 16.61 13.04 14.58
N ASP A 180 17.45 13.63 15.45
CA ASP A 180 17.82 13.06 16.75
C ASP A 180 16.60 12.90 17.68
N ALA A 181 15.62 13.80 17.59
CA ALA A 181 14.38 13.72 18.35
C ALA A 181 13.42 12.64 17.81
N ALA A 182 13.59 12.23 16.55
CA ALA A 182 12.79 11.18 15.92
C ALA A 182 13.29 9.76 16.23
N GLU A 183 14.51 9.63 16.74
CA GLU A 183 15.13 8.35 17.18
C GLU A 183 15.01 8.10 18.68
N TRP A 184 14.63 9.12 19.46
CA TRP A 184 14.39 8.97 20.90
C TRP A 184 13.23 7.99 21.14
N PRO A 185 13.36 7.01 22.07
CA PRO A 185 12.28 6.07 22.34
C PRO A 185 11.03 6.85 22.77
N ARG A 186 9.94 6.64 22.02
CA ARG A 186 8.60 7.08 22.44
C ARG A 186 8.25 6.24 23.67
N GLY A 187 8.54 6.78 24.85
CA GLY A 187 8.21 6.17 26.15
C GLY A 187 6.72 5.93 26.32
#